data_AF-A0A968CY84-F1
#
_entry.id   AF-A0A968CY84-F1
#
_cell.length_a   1.000
_cell.length_b   1.000
_cell.length_c   1.000
_cell.angle_alpha   90.00
_cell.angle_beta   90.00
_cell.angle_gamma   90.00
#
_symmetry.space_group_name_H-M   'P 1'
#
loop_
_entity.id
_entity.type
_entity.pdbx_description
1 polymer ?
#
loop_
_entity_poly.entity_id
_entity_poly.type
_entity_poly.pdbx_seq_one_letter_code
_entity_poly.pdbx_strand_id
1 'polypeptide(L)'
;IVEFIARHNLDNASEEEKFSANSILSVSEIGIPVEDVRLFSQHLQQEQEIPLWDGDEKKFAALGDEEGLFIVVPLGRPWLPVGPPAKEFPVTVDI
;
A
#
# COMPACT_ATOMS: atom_id res chain seq x y z
N ILE A 1 2.56 11.60 0.72
CA ILE A 1 1.63 11.71 -0.44
C ILE A 1 0.28 11.32 0.10
N VAL A 2 -0.79 12.00 -0.26
CA VAL A 2 -2.16 11.63 0.15
C VAL A 2 -2.95 11.40 -1.12
N GLU A 3 -3.64 10.27 -1.18
CA GLU A 3 -4.38 9.80 -2.35
C GLU A 3 -5.73 9.25 -1.89
N PHE A 4 -6.78 9.47 -2.70
CA PHE A 4 -8.03 8.74 -2.59
C PHE A 4 -8.05 7.67 -3.68
N ILE A 5 -8.19 6.41 -3.28
CA ILE A 5 -8.33 5.27 -4.18
C ILE A 5 -9.77 4.76 -4.15
N ALA A 6 -10.33 4.49 -5.34
CA ALA A 6 -11.64 3.87 -5.49
C ALA A 6 -11.46 2.48 -6.10
N ARG A 7 -11.71 1.43 -5.31
CA ARG A 7 -11.71 0.05 -5.78
C ARG A 7 -13.11 -0.33 -6.24
N HIS A 8 -13.29 -0.48 -7.55
CA HIS A 8 -14.60 -0.68 -8.17
C HIS A 8 -15.18 -2.08 -8.03
N ASN A 9 -14.40 -3.02 -7.50
CA ASN A 9 -14.76 -4.42 -7.33
C ASN A 9 -15.13 -4.77 -5.88
N LEU A 10 -15.03 -3.82 -4.95
CA LEU A 10 -15.57 -3.97 -3.60
C LEU A 10 -17.08 -3.65 -3.59
N ASP A 11 -17.83 -4.40 -2.78
CA ASP A 11 -19.29 -4.25 -2.65
C ASP A 11 -19.64 -3.18 -1.58
N ASN A 12 -19.22 -1.94 -1.83
CA ASN A 12 -19.39 -0.82 -0.91
C ASN A 12 -19.80 0.48 -1.63
N ALA A 13 -20.45 0.36 -2.80
CA ALA A 13 -20.91 1.51 -3.56
C ALA A 13 -21.94 2.34 -2.77
N SER A 14 -21.81 3.66 -2.85
CA SER A 14 -22.79 4.61 -2.30
C SER A 14 -23.40 5.40 -3.45
N GLU A 15 -24.67 5.13 -3.76
CA GLU A 15 -25.36 5.75 -4.90
C GLU A 15 -26.09 7.05 -4.53
N GLU A 16 -26.62 7.12 -3.31
CA GLU A 16 -27.50 8.23 -2.89
C GLU A 16 -26.74 9.35 -2.17
N GLU A 17 -25.64 9.03 -1.48
CA GLU A 17 -24.91 10.03 -0.70
C GLU A 17 -23.87 10.78 -1.54
N LYS A 18 -23.76 12.10 -1.31
CA LYS A 18 -22.68 12.89 -1.91
C LYS A 18 -21.38 12.61 -1.15
N PHE A 19 -20.29 12.48 -1.91
CA PHE A 19 -18.95 12.32 -1.33
C PHE A 19 -18.63 13.43 -0.32
N SER A 20 -18.15 13.03 0.85
CA SER A 20 -17.70 13.92 1.92
C SER A 20 -16.57 13.27 2.72
N ALA A 21 -16.06 13.95 3.75
CA ALA A 21 -15.08 13.36 4.66
C ALA A 21 -15.61 12.09 5.36
N ASN A 22 -16.94 11.96 5.53
CA ASN A 22 -17.56 10.77 6.09
C ASN A 22 -17.57 9.58 5.12
N SER A 23 -17.23 9.80 3.84
CA SER A 23 -17.15 8.75 2.81
C SER A 23 -15.78 8.05 2.79
N ILE A 24 -14.82 8.49 3.62
CA ILE A 24 -13.48 7.90 3.71
C ILE A 24 -13.56 6.65 4.59
N LEU A 25 -13.22 5.49 4.01
CA LEU A 25 -13.45 4.19 4.65
C LEU A 25 -12.26 3.71 5.50
N SER A 26 -11.07 3.75 4.93
CA SER A 26 -9.88 3.16 5.55
C SER A 26 -8.59 3.72 4.94
N VAL A 27 -7.45 3.32 5.51
CA VAL A 27 -6.16 3.43 4.83
C VAL A 27 -6.02 2.21 3.92
N SER A 28 -6.15 2.42 2.61
CA SER A 28 -6.06 1.31 1.64
C SER A 28 -4.62 0.94 1.28
N GLU A 29 -3.69 1.88 1.36
CA GLU A 29 -2.29 1.67 0.99
C GLU A 29 -1.34 2.45 1.90
N ILE A 30 -0.21 1.85 2.26
CA ILE A 30 0.90 2.54 2.93
C ILE A 30 2.24 2.22 2.24
N GLY A 31 3.01 3.26 1.92
CA GLY A 31 4.31 3.11 1.30
C GLY A 31 5.39 2.72 2.30
N ILE A 32 6.12 1.64 2.01
CA ILE A 32 7.20 1.11 2.85
C ILE A 32 8.52 1.04 2.04
N PRO A 33 9.32 2.13 2.05
CA PRO A 33 10.65 2.13 1.44
C PRO A 33 11.61 1.25 2.23
N VAL A 34 12.31 0.34 1.55
CA VAL A 34 13.27 -0.60 2.17
C VAL A 34 14.55 -0.72 1.37
N GLU A 35 15.62 -1.19 2.00
CA GLU A 35 16.87 -1.49 1.30
C GLU A 35 16.74 -2.72 0.39
N ASP A 36 16.05 -3.77 0.86
CA ASP A 36 15.82 -5.01 0.12
C ASP A 36 14.34 -5.38 0.12
N VAL A 37 13.70 -5.18 -1.03
CA VAL A 37 12.26 -5.48 -1.23
C VAL A 37 11.98 -6.95 -0.99
N ARG A 38 12.83 -7.85 -1.49
CA ARG A 38 12.58 -9.29 -1.41
C ARG A 38 12.64 -9.77 0.03
N LEU A 39 13.66 -9.35 0.77
CA LEU A 39 13.82 -9.75 2.17
C LEU A 39 12.63 -9.28 3.01
N PHE A 40 12.19 -8.03 2.81
CA PHE A 40 11.05 -7.49 3.53
C PHE A 40 9.72 -8.19 3.14
N SER A 41 9.48 -8.41 1.85
CA SER A 41 8.32 -9.15 1.36
C SER A 41 8.26 -10.56 1.94
N GLN A 42 9.39 -11.26 2.02
CA GLN A 42 9.45 -12.61 2.60
C GLN A 42 9.12 -12.60 4.09
N HIS A 43 9.60 -11.60 4.84
CA HIS A 43 9.27 -11.44 6.24
C HIS A 43 7.76 -11.27 6.46
N LEU A 44 7.10 -10.37 5.70
CA LEU A 44 5.65 -10.18 5.80
C LEU A 44 4.87 -11.44 5.42
N GLN A 45 5.28 -12.15 4.37
CA GLN A 45 4.62 -13.38 3.94
C GLN A 45 4.75 -14.52 4.96
N GLN A 46 5.92 -14.69 5.56
CA GLN A 46 6.22 -15.85 6.42
C GLN A 46 5.82 -15.62 7.87
N GLU A 47 6.08 -14.43 8.40
CA GLU A 47 5.92 -14.14 9.83
C GLU A 47 4.58 -13.47 10.14
N GLN A 48 3.98 -12.78 9.17
CA GLN A 48 2.71 -12.07 9.33
C GLN A 48 1.58 -12.67 8.46
N GLU A 49 1.87 -13.71 7.68
CA GLU A 49 0.92 -14.36 6.76
C GLU A 49 0.29 -13.40 5.73
N ILE A 50 0.97 -12.29 5.42
CA ILE A 50 0.50 -11.29 4.46
C ILE A 50 0.94 -11.70 3.04
N PRO A 51 0.02 -12.05 2.14
CA PRO A 51 0.36 -12.58 0.81
C PRO A 51 0.91 -11.50 -0.12
N LEU A 52 1.69 -11.91 -1.13
CA LEU A 52 2.00 -11.06 -2.27
C LEU A 52 0.74 -10.87 -3.13
N TRP A 53 0.29 -9.63 -3.26
CA TRP A 53 -0.83 -9.26 -4.14
C TRP A 53 -0.37 -9.06 -5.58
N ASP A 54 0.69 -8.26 -5.78
CA ASP A 54 1.27 -7.97 -7.10
C ASP A 54 2.74 -7.53 -6.96
N GLY A 55 3.48 -7.58 -8.07
CA GLY A 55 4.86 -7.11 -8.17
C GLY A 55 5.91 -8.20 -8.39
N ASP A 56 7.16 -7.76 -8.55
CA ASP A 56 8.30 -8.64 -8.88
C ASP A 56 9.22 -8.92 -7.69
N GLU A 57 8.89 -8.38 -6.51
CA GLU A 57 9.67 -8.45 -5.27
C GLU A 57 11.13 -7.94 -5.43
N LYS A 58 11.41 -7.15 -6.45
CA LYS A 58 12.74 -6.57 -6.73
C LYS A 58 12.70 -5.06 -6.75
N LYS A 59 11.79 -4.51 -7.55
CA LYS A 59 11.60 -3.07 -7.73
C LYS A 59 10.28 -2.59 -7.12
N PHE A 60 9.37 -3.52 -6.85
CA PHE A 60 8.05 -3.25 -6.32
C PHE A 60 7.42 -4.55 -5.80
N ALA A 61 6.75 -4.47 -4.67
CA ALA A 61 5.80 -5.47 -4.21
C ALA A 61 4.62 -4.77 -3.51
N ALA A 62 3.41 -5.18 -3.86
CA ALA A 62 2.20 -4.90 -3.10
C ALA A 62 1.86 -6.15 -2.29
N LEU A 63 1.80 -6.05 -0.96
CA LEU A 63 1.47 -7.17 -0.08
C LEU A 63 0.21 -6.88 0.73
N GLY A 64 -0.68 -7.87 0.85
CA GLY A 64 -1.98 -7.74 1.48
C GLY A 64 -3.11 -8.09 0.50
N ASP A 65 -4.21 -7.37 0.62
CA ASP A 65 -5.36 -7.53 -0.25
C ASP A 65 -6.04 -6.19 -0.56
N GLU A 66 -7.24 -6.24 -1.11
CA GLU A 66 -7.97 -5.06 -1.58
C GLU A 66 -8.43 -4.14 -0.44
N GLU A 67 -8.48 -4.64 0.78
CA GLU A 67 -8.83 -3.83 1.95
C GLU A 67 -7.61 -3.07 2.49
N GLY A 68 -6.38 -3.56 2.22
CA GLY A 68 -5.14 -2.93 2.66
C GLY A 68 -3.88 -3.51 2.01
N LEU A 69 -3.03 -2.64 1.46
CA LEU A 69 -1.74 -3.02 0.87
C LEU A 69 -0.55 -2.28 1.49
N PHE A 70 0.51 -3.03 1.76
CA PHE A 70 1.85 -2.49 1.92
C PHE A 70 2.50 -2.32 0.54
N ILE A 71 2.85 -1.09 0.19
CA ILE A 71 3.52 -0.77 -1.07
C ILE A 71 5.02 -0.69 -0.83
N VAL A 72 5.69 -1.82 -1.02
CA VAL A 72 7.11 -2.02 -0.72
C VAL A 72 7.97 -1.69 -1.94
N VAL A 73 8.91 -0.76 -1.77
CA VAL A 73 9.76 -0.26 -2.86
C VAL A 73 11.21 -0.07 -2.39
N PRO A 74 12.20 -0.11 -3.28
CA PRO A 74 13.57 0.20 -2.90
C PRO A 74 13.72 1.70 -2.60
N LEU A 75 14.60 2.05 -1.67
CA LEU A 75 14.98 3.43 -1.39
C LEU A 75 15.38 4.16 -2.70
N GLY A 76 14.99 5.43 -2.80
CA GLY A 76 15.29 6.28 -3.95
C GLY A 76 14.38 6.10 -5.16
N ARG A 77 13.55 5.04 -5.23
CA ARG A 77 12.56 4.90 -6.30
C ARG A 77 11.56 6.06 -6.27
N PRO A 78 11.32 6.77 -7.38
CA PRO A 78 10.30 7.81 -7.43
C PRO A 78 8.91 7.25 -7.13
N TRP A 79 8.16 7.92 -6.25
CA TRP A 79 6.74 7.65 -6.08
C TRP A 79 5.96 8.15 -7.31
N LEU A 80 5.05 7.32 -7.82
CA LEU A 80 4.15 7.71 -8.90
C LEU A 80 2.82 8.22 -8.29
N PRO A 81 2.13 9.18 -8.92
CA PRO A 81 2.55 9.99 -10.07
C PRO A 81 3.38 11.23 -9.68
N VAL A 82 3.63 11.44 -8.39
CA VAL A 82 4.10 12.73 -7.85
C VAL A 82 5.59 13.03 -8.05
N GLY A 83 6.46 12.01 -8.11
CA GLY A 83 7.88 12.12 -8.44
C GLY A 83 8.93 12.09 -7.30
N PRO A 84 8.67 12.51 -6.04
CA PRO A 84 9.70 12.46 -4.99
C PRO A 84 10.25 11.05 -4.76
N PRO A 85 11.55 10.90 -4.48
CA PRO A 85 12.15 9.60 -4.19
C PRO A 85 11.64 9.04 -2.86
N ALA A 86 11.41 7.73 -2.83
CA ALA A 86 11.10 6.97 -1.64
C ALA A 86 12.26 7.07 -0.63
N LYS A 87 11.92 7.42 0.61
CA LYS A 87 12.87 7.57 1.72
C LYS A 87 12.29 6.88 2.93
N GLU A 88 13.15 6.26 3.71
CA GLU A 88 12.76 5.61 4.95
C GLU A 88 12.38 6.67 6.00
N PHE A 89 11.24 6.46 6.63
CA PHE A 89 10.79 7.18 7.81
C PHE A 89 10.15 6.18 8.78
N PRO A 90 10.35 6.31 10.10
CA PRO A 90 9.74 5.40 11.06
C PRO A 90 8.22 5.38 10.96
N VAL A 91 7.64 4.19 10.94
CA VAL A 91 6.19 3.95 10.97
C VAL A 91 5.91 2.71 11.81
N THR A 92 4.77 2.72 12.50
CA THR A 92 4.21 1.55 13.18
C THR A 92 2.83 1.32 12.59
N VAL A 93 2.54 0.06 12.25
CA VAL A 93 1.25 -0.37 11.73
C VAL A 93 0.76 -1.49 12.62
N ASP A 94 -0.44 -1.34 13.14
CA ASP A 94 -1.15 -2.38 13.87
C ASP A 94 -2.09 -3.07 12.87
N ILE A 95 -1.89 -4.37 12.68
CA ILE A 95 -2.63 -5.25 11.77
C ILE A 95 -3.44 -6.28 12.57
#